data_AF-A0A951DT61-F1
#
_entry.id   AF-A0A951DT61-F1
#
_cell.length_a   1.000
_cell.length_b   1.000
_cell.length_c   1.000
_cell.angle_alpha   90.00
_cell.angle_beta   90.00
_cell.angle_gamma   90.00
#
_symmetry.space_group_name_H-M   'P 1'
#
loop_
_entity.id
_entity.type
_entity.pdbx_description
1 polymer ?
#
loop_
_entity_poly.entity_id
_entity_poly.type
_entity_poly.pdbx_seq_one_letter_code
_entity_poly.pdbx_strand_id
1 'polypeptide(L)'
;ADIAIWDPDRAITIEDRMMHDRAGYSPYAGRKLRGWPTQVLSRGRVVIEDGALKASPGTGEFLARDGGEAARPEHAATNAHDAAWRSYVL
;
A
#
# COMPACT_ATOMS: atom_id res chain seq x y z
N ALA A 1 3.77 -12.58 -8.37
CA ALA A 1 4.95 -11.70 -8.35
C ALA A 1 4.51 -10.27 -8.62
N ASP A 2 4.95 -9.33 -7.79
CA ASP A 2 4.71 -7.90 -7.97
C ASP A 2 6.07 -7.24 -8.22
N ILE A 3 6.23 -6.55 -9.35
CA ILE A 3 7.53 -6.10 -9.89
C ILE A 3 7.35 -4.77 -10.59
N ALA A 4 8.31 -3.85 -10.44
CA ALA A 4 8.42 -2.68 -11.29
C ALA A 4 9.69 -2.79 -12.16
N ILE A 5 9.54 -2.63 -13.47
CA ILE A 5 10.65 -2.46 -14.39
C ILE A 5 11.00 -0.98 -14.43
N TRP A 6 12.27 -0.67 -14.18
CA TRP A 6 12.72 0.68 -13.88
C TRP A 6 13.79 1.12 -14.88
N ASP A 7 13.59 2.28 -15.48
CA ASP A 7 14.64 2.98 -16.23
C ASP A 7 15.34 3.92 -15.25
N PRO A 8 16.58 3.63 -14.83
CA PRO A 8 17.30 4.45 -13.87
C PRO A 8 17.80 5.77 -14.46
N ASP A 9 17.86 5.91 -15.78
CA ASP A 9 18.50 7.03 -16.47
C ASP A 9 17.48 8.06 -16.97
N ARG A 10 16.20 7.68 -17.05
CA ARG A 10 15.12 8.59 -17.42
C ARG A 10 15.02 9.80 -16.49
N ALA A 11 15.13 10.98 -17.08
CA ALA A 11 14.89 12.25 -16.41
C ALA A 11 13.44 12.70 -16.60
N ILE A 12 12.78 13.11 -15.52
CA ILE A 12 11.38 13.58 -15.51
C ILE A 12 11.29 14.85 -14.67
N THR A 13 10.46 15.80 -15.09
CA THR A 13 9.93 16.84 -14.21
C THR A 13 8.50 16.47 -13.86
N ILE A 14 8.17 16.39 -12.56
CA ILE A 14 6.80 16.07 -12.13
C ILE A 14 5.88 17.25 -12.48
N GLU A 15 4.73 16.93 -13.09
CA GLU A 15 3.65 17.88 -13.36
C GLU A 15 2.34 17.34 -12.77
N ASP A 16 1.43 18.23 -12.39
CA ASP A 16 0.14 17.84 -11.79
C ASP A 16 -0.65 16.88 -12.68
N ARG A 17 -0.66 17.13 -14.00
CA ARG A 17 -1.38 16.32 -15.00
C ARG A 17 -0.87 14.89 -15.14
N MET A 18 0.28 14.56 -14.56
CA MET A 18 0.84 13.20 -14.62
C MET A 18 0.22 12.28 -13.56
N MET A 19 -0.48 12.84 -12.58
CA MET A 19 -1.03 12.05 -11.47
C MET A 19 -2.26 11.28 -11.94
N HIS A 20 -2.40 10.04 -11.45
CA HIS A 20 -3.57 9.18 -11.70
C HIS A 20 -4.54 9.14 -10.51
N ASP A 21 -4.44 10.12 -9.60
CA ASP A 21 -5.38 10.31 -8.49
C ASP A 21 -6.47 11.33 -8.85
N ARG A 22 -7.29 11.71 -7.86
CA ARG A 22 -8.39 12.68 -8.02
C ARG A 22 -8.10 14.05 -7.38
N ALA A 23 -6.90 14.27 -6.85
CA ALA A 23 -6.57 15.50 -6.10
C ALA A 23 -6.43 16.72 -7.02
N GLY A 24 -5.98 16.51 -8.26
CA GLY A 24 -5.79 17.58 -9.24
C GLY A 24 -4.52 18.41 -9.04
N TYR A 25 -3.67 18.05 -8.08
CA TYR A 25 -2.34 18.63 -7.88
C TYR A 25 -1.37 17.61 -7.28
N SER A 26 -0.08 17.85 -7.44
CA SER A 26 0.99 17.10 -6.78
C SER A 26 1.82 18.03 -5.89
N PRO A 27 2.10 17.68 -4.63
CA PRO A 27 3.04 18.43 -3.80
C PRO A 27 4.49 18.38 -4.35
N TYR A 28 4.72 17.57 -5.38
CA TYR A 28 6.01 17.38 -6.02
C TYR A 28 6.11 18.06 -7.39
N ALA A 29 5.08 18.80 -7.83
CA ALA A 29 5.12 19.52 -9.10
C ALA A 29 6.37 20.42 -9.23
N GLY A 30 7.01 20.39 -10.40
CA GLY A 30 8.26 21.10 -10.69
C GLY A 30 9.53 20.40 -10.21
N ARG A 31 9.44 19.32 -9.41
CA ARG A 31 10.63 18.55 -9.01
C ARG A 31 11.19 17.77 -10.19
N LYS A 32 12.52 17.81 -10.35
CA LYS A 32 13.27 17.02 -11.31
C LYS A 32 13.75 15.73 -10.66
N LEU A 33 13.42 14.60 -11.26
CA LEU A 33 13.80 13.27 -10.82
C LEU A 33 14.59 12.54 -11.89
N ARG A 34 15.39 11.57 -11.46
CA ARG A 34 16.07 10.59 -12.30
C ARG A 34 15.66 9.20 -11.84
N GLY A 35 15.25 8.36 -12.78
CA GLY A 35 14.61 7.09 -12.50
C GLY A 35 13.10 7.14 -12.72
N TRP A 36 12.55 6.22 -13.51
CA TRP A 36 11.11 6.15 -13.75
C TRP A 36 10.66 4.70 -14.05
N PRO A 37 9.47 4.28 -13.57
CA PRO A 37 8.94 2.96 -13.90
C PRO A 37 8.46 2.96 -15.36
N THR A 38 8.93 2.01 -16.15
CA THR A 38 8.46 1.80 -17.54
C THR A 38 7.33 0.79 -17.60
N GLN A 39 7.38 -0.23 -16.74
CA GLN A 39 6.32 -1.22 -16.59
C GLN A 39 6.12 -1.60 -15.13
N VAL A 40 4.88 -1.91 -14.76
CA VAL A 40 4.55 -2.45 -13.44
C VAL A 40 3.75 -3.72 -13.63
N LEU A 41 4.17 -4.78 -12.95
CA LEU A 41 3.49 -6.06 -12.91
C LEU A 41 2.86 -6.23 -11.53
N SER A 42 1.60 -6.64 -11.53
CA SER A 42 0.94 -7.16 -10.33
C SER A 42 0.48 -8.58 -10.58
N ARG A 43 0.78 -9.49 -9.65
CA ARG A 43 0.44 -10.92 -9.75
C ARG A 43 0.90 -11.55 -11.08
N GLY A 44 2.06 -11.12 -11.56
CA GLY A 44 2.66 -11.58 -12.82
C GLY A 44 2.04 -11.01 -14.10
N ARG A 45 1.08 -10.07 -14.00
CA ARG A 45 0.42 -9.43 -15.15
C ARG A 45 0.86 -7.98 -15.25
N VAL A 46 1.13 -7.51 -16.47
CA VAL A 46 1.43 -6.09 -16.73
C VAL A 46 0.18 -5.25 -16.45
N VAL A 47 0.26 -4.36 -15.47
CA VAL A 47 -0.82 -3.46 -15.06
C VAL A 47 -0.57 -2.01 -15.48
N ILE A 48 0.70 -1.62 -15.64
CA ILE A 48 1.11 -0.35 -16.24
C ILE A 48 2.16 -0.66 -17.30
N GLU A 49 2.07 -0.04 -18.47
CA GLU A 49 3.12 -0.02 -19.49
C GLU A 49 3.13 1.33 -20.18
N ASP A 50 4.31 1.97 -20.26
CA ASP A 50 4.53 3.26 -20.91
C ASP A 50 3.56 4.38 -20.47
N GLY A 51 3.21 4.37 -19.19
CA GLY A 51 2.28 5.34 -18.59
C GLY A 51 0.80 5.05 -18.80
N ALA A 52 0.45 3.96 -19.50
CA ALA A 52 -0.94 3.54 -19.69
C ALA A 52 -1.36 2.48 -18.66
N LEU A 53 -2.55 2.67 -18.07
CA LEU A 53 -3.18 1.67 -17.21
C LEU A 53 -3.77 0.53 -18.04
N LYS A 54 -3.39 -0.70 -17.72
CA LYS A 54 -3.83 -1.94 -18.38
C LYS A 54 -4.64 -2.87 -17.46
N ALA A 55 -4.94 -2.44 -16.25
CA ALA A 55 -5.73 -3.21 -15.30
C ALA A 55 -7.21 -2.82 -15.31
N SER A 56 -8.08 -3.77 -14.96
CA SER A 56 -9.50 -3.53 -14.69
C SER A 56 -9.77 -3.53 -13.19
N PRO A 57 -10.81 -2.81 -12.71
CA PRO A 57 -11.26 -2.89 -11.32
C PRO A 57 -11.52 -4.34 -10.88
N GLY A 58 -11.21 -4.66 -9.62
CA GLY A 58 -11.43 -5.99 -9.05
C GLY A 58 -10.35 -7.04 -9.35
N THR A 59 -9.28 -6.67 -10.05
CA THR A 59 -8.16 -7.59 -10.34
C THR A 59 -7.22 -7.85 -9.16
N GLY A 60 -7.27 -7.01 -8.12
CA GLY A 60 -6.59 -7.24 -6.86
C GLY A 60 -7.37 -8.17 -5.94
N GLU A 61 -6.67 -8.82 -5.02
CA GLU A 61 -7.28 -9.66 -3.99
C GLU A 61 -6.78 -9.23 -2.62
N PHE A 62 -7.65 -9.38 -1.61
CA PHE A 62 -7.28 -9.15 -0.22
C PHE A 62 -6.20 -10.13 0.22
N LEU A 63 -5.14 -9.61 0.82
CA LEU A 63 -4.10 -10.40 1.48
C LEU A 63 -4.31 -10.29 2.98
N ALA A 64 -4.90 -11.34 3.58
CA ALA A 64 -5.01 -11.45 5.02
C ALA A 64 -3.62 -11.48 5.66
N ARG A 65 -3.47 -10.79 6.79
CA ARG A 65 -2.26 -10.79 7.59
C ARG A 65 -2.62 -11.05 9.03
N ASP A 66 -1.88 -11.92 9.67
CA ASP A 66 -1.91 -12.05 11.13
C ASP A 66 -1.10 -10.92 11.78
N GLY A 67 -1.25 -10.78 13.09
CA GLY A 67 -0.35 -9.94 13.88
C GLY A 67 1.09 -10.40 13.71
N GLY A 68 1.99 -9.46 13.42
CA GLY A 68 3.43 -9.71 13.49
C GLY A 68 3.85 -10.02 14.92
N GLU A 69 5.11 -10.40 15.12
CA GLU A 69 5.67 -10.63 16.46
C GLU A 69 5.45 -9.44 17.41
N ALA A 70 5.62 -8.22 16.92
CA ALA A 70 5.37 -6.99 17.67
C ALA A 70 3.89 -6.74 18.05
N ALA A 71 2.96 -7.46 17.41
CA ALA A 71 1.54 -7.41 17.74
C ALA A 71 1.13 -8.55 18.69
N ARG A 72 2.06 -9.44 19.09
CA ARG A 72 1.77 -10.45 20.11
C ARG A 72 1.63 -9.75 21.46
N PRO A 73 0.54 -9.98 22.20
CA PRO A 73 0.42 -9.43 23.54
C PRO A 73 1.55 -10.02 24.41
N GLU A 74 2.35 -9.15 25.02
CA GLU A 74 3.47 -9.56 25.90
C GLU A 74 2.98 -10.27 27.17
N HIS A 75 1.73 -10.06 27.53
CA HIS A 75 1.09 -10.68 28.67
C HIS A 75 -0.19 -11.37 28.23
N ALA A 76 -0.41 -12.60 28.72
CA ALA A 76 -1.72 -13.23 28.62
C ALA A 76 -2.75 -12.29 29.25
N ALA A 77 -3.91 -12.13 28.62
CA ALA A 77 -5.05 -11.50 29.28
C ALA A 77 -5.39 -12.34 30.51
N THR A 78 -4.83 -11.98 31.67
CA THR A 78 -5.25 -12.56 32.93
C THR A 78 -6.68 -12.10 33.15
N ASN A 79 -7.61 -13.06 33.26
CA ASN A 79 -9.03 -12.84 33.60
C ASN A 79 -9.24 -12.26 35.02
N ALA A 80 -8.26 -11.54 35.59
CA ALA A 80 -8.34 -10.92 36.89
C ALA A 80 -9.44 -9.84 36.97
N HIS A 81 -9.85 -9.28 35.83
CA HIS A 81 -10.99 -8.35 35.76
C HIS A 81 -12.36 -9.04 35.79
N ASP A 82 -12.46 -10.36 35.58
CA ASP A 82 -13.75 -11.07 35.51
C ASP A 82 -14.25 -11.53 36.90
N ALA A 83 -13.34 -11.66 37.88
CA ALA A 83 -13.66 -12.05 39.25
C ALA A 83 -14.29 -10.92 40.09
N ALA A 84 -14.04 -9.66 39.75
CA ALA A 84 -14.49 -8.50 40.53
C ALA A 84 -15.97 -8.11 40.28
N TRP A 85 -16.55 -8.47 39.13
CA TRP A 85 -17.95 -8.12 38.81
C TRP A 85 -18.97 -9.14 39.33
N ARG A 86 -18.55 -10.35 39.73
CA ARG A 86 -19.45 -11.39 40.26
C ARG A 86 -19.85 -11.21 41.72
N SER A 87 -19.24 -10.28 42.46
CA SER A 87 -19.56 -10.01 43.87
C SER A 87 -20.54 -8.86 44.09
N TYR A 88 -21.09 -8.25 43.03
CA TYR A 88 -22.02 -7.11 43.13
C TYR A 88 -23.49 -7.44 42.76
N VAL A 89 -23.81 -8.71 42.47
CA VAL A 89 -25.16 -9.16 42.08
C VAL A 89 -25.61 -10.41 42.86
N LEU A 90 -25.36 -10.44 44.17
CA LEU A 90 -26.07 -11.32 45.11
C LEU A 90 -26.47 -10.53 46.35
#